data_AF-A0A501XN92-F1
#
_entry.id   AF-A0A501XN92-F1
#
_cell.length_a   1.000
_cell.length_b   1.000
_cell.length_c   1.000
_cell.angle_alpha   90.00
_cell.angle_beta   90.00
_cell.angle_gamma   90.00
#
_symmetry.space_group_name_H-M   'P 1'
#
loop_
_entity.id
_entity.type
_entity.pdbx_description
1 polymer ?
#
loop_
_entity_poly.entity_id
_entity_poly.type
_entity_poly.pdbx_seq_one_letter_code
_entity_poly.pdbx_strand_id
1 'polypeptide(L)'
;MSVLLTKSFARFARKAGLTGEALVEAASAVEAGRADADLGSGVFKQRVAREGGGKSGGYRTIILFKAGGHSFFAHGFAKNEKANISVKELKALKQLAALYLGYSANEIGAAINGGALIEVMDDGRENEEQASRQPDPGVGI
;
A
#
# COMPACT_ATOMS: atom_id res chain seq x y z
N MET A 1 -2.14 -7.56 -12.96
CA MET A 1 -2.66 -6.90 -11.75
C MET A 1 -1.77 -5.70 -11.45
N SER A 2 -2.33 -4.51 -11.23
CA SER A 2 -1.54 -3.37 -10.71
C SER A 2 -1.43 -3.42 -9.19
N VAL A 3 -0.31 -2.94 -8.68
CA VAL A 3 -0.08 -2.73 -7.24
C VAL A 3 -0.14 -1.24 -6.94
N LEU A 4 -1.10 -0.85 -6.12
CA LEU A 4 -1.39 0.53 -5.76
C LEU A 4 -1.16 0.71 -4.26
N LEU A 5 -0.48 1.80 -3.90
CA LEU A 5 -0.19 2.16 -2.52
C LEU A 5 -1.03 3.38 -2.16
N THR A 6 -1.65 3.38 -0.98
CA THR A 6 -2.16 4.64 -0.42
C THR A 6 -1.00 5.57 -0.10
N LYS A 7 -1.22 6.89 -0.15
CA LYS A 7 -0.20 7.90 0.21
C LYS A 7 0.47 7.64 1.56
N SER A 8 -0.30 7.21 2.57
CA SER A 8 0.23 6.88 3.90
C SER A 8 1.07 5.60 3.88
N PHE A 9 0.62 4.57 3.15
CA PHE A 9 1.38 3.34 3.00
C PHE A 9 2.67 3.55 2.22
N ALA A 10 2.69 4.34 1.15
CA ALA A 10 3.91 4.63 0.40
C ALA A 10 4.98 5.29 1.28
N ARG A 11 4.58 6.22 2.17
CA ARG A 11 5.49 6.82 3.16
C ARG A 11 6.03 5.77 4.13
N PHE A 12 5.18 4.86 4.59
CA PHE A 12 5.59 3.74 5.43
C PHE A 12 6.58 2.82 4.70
N ALA A 13 6.27 2.40 3.46
CA ALA A 13 7.09 1.52 2.65
C ALA A 13 8.50 2.09 2.45
N ARG A 14 8.60 3.38 2.10
CA ARG A 14 9.88 4.09 1.99
C ARG A 14 10.67 4.08 3.29
N LYS A 15 10.02 4.38 4.43
CA LYS A 15 10.69 4.37 5.75
C LYS A 15 11.09 2.95 6.19
N ALA A 16 10.34 1.95 5.76
CA ALA A 16 10.53 0.55 6.09
C ALA A 16 11.53 -0.17 5.16
N GLY A 17 11.99 0.49 4.09
CA GLY A 17 12.85 -0.13 3.07
C GLY A 17 12.15 -1.28 2.35
N LEU A 18 10.86 -1.13 2.05
CA LEU A 18 10.11 -2.08 1.25
C LEU A 18 10.29 -1.74 -0.24
N THR A 19 10.90 -2.65 -0.99
CA THR A 19 11.12 -2.50 -2.43
C THR A 19 9.82 -2.73 -3.21
N GLY A 20 9.77 -2.18 -4.43
CA GLY A 20 8.66 -2.45 -5.35
C GLY A 20 8.48 -3.95 -5.60
N GLU A 21 9.58 -4.66 -5.84
CA GLU A 21 9.61 -6.12 -6.02
C GLU A 21 8.95 -6.87 -4.85
N ALA A 22 9.29 -6.51 -3.61
CA ALA A 22 8.71 -7.15 -2.43
C ALA A 22 7.21 -6.88 -2.29
N LEU A 23 6.74 -5.69 -2.69
CA LEU A 23 5.32 -5.34 -2.69
C LEU A 23 4.56 -6.11 -3.77
N VAL A 24 5.15 -6.27 -4.96
CA VAL A 24 4.59 -7.09 -6.05
C VAL A 24 4.51 -8.55 -5.63
N GLU A 25 5.58 -9.11 -5.07
CA GLU A 25 5.60 -10.49 -4.59
C GLU A 25 4.50 -10.75 -3.54
N ALA A 26 4.35 -9.84 -2.58
CA ALA A 26 3.31 -9.94 -1.56
C ALA A 26 1.89 -9.87 -2.14
N ALA A 27 1.66 -9.00 -3.14
CA ALA A 27 0.38 -8.91 -3.83
C ALA A 27 0.08 -10.19 -4.62
N SER A 28 1.07 -10.72 -5.35
CA SER A 28 0.95 -11.98 -6.09
C SER A 28 0.71 -13.18 -5.16
N ALA A 29 1.26 -13.18 -3.94
CA ALA A 29 0.95 -14.21 -2.94
C ALA A 29 -0.53 -14.19 -2.54
N VAL A 30 -1.10 -13.00 -2.31
CA VAL A 30 -2.54 -12.83 -2.01
C VAL A 30 -3.41 -13.28 -3.19
N GLU A 31 -3.05 -12.86 -4.41
CA GLU A 31 -3.77 -13.26 -5.63
C GLU A 31 -3.77 -14.78 -5.83
N ALA A 32 -2.65 -15.44 -5.53
CA ALA A 32 -2.52 -16.90 -5.58
C ALA A 32 -3.19 -17.64 -4.41
N GLY A 33 -3.92 -16.95 -3.54
CA GLY A 33 -4.56 -17.55 -2.36
C GLY A 33 -3.58 -17.99 -1.27
N ARG A 34 -2.33 -17.53 -1.31
CA ARG A 34 -1.27 -17.82 -0.34
C ARG A 34 -1.08 -16.68 0.67
N ALA A 35 -2.16 -15.97 0.98
CA ALA A 35 -2.13 -14.90 1.96
C ALA A 35 -1.83 -15.43 3.37
N ASP A 36 -1.09 -14.68 4.17
CA ASP A 36 -0.82 -15.05 5.57
C ASP A 36 -2.11 -15.13 6.40
N ALA A 37 -3.09 -14.25 6.14
CA ALA A 37 -4.45 -14.37 6.64
C ALA A 37 -5.47 -13.61 5.78
N ASP A 38 -6.63 -14.23 5.55
CA ASP A 38 -7.82 -13.58 5.02
C ASP A 38 -8.70 -13.09 6.18
N LEU A 39 -9.00 -11.78 6.21
CA LEU A 39 -9.84 -11.14 7.22
C LEU A 39 -11.29 -10.91 6.73
N GLY A 40 -11.59 -11.35 5.50
CA GLY A 40 -12.86 -11.28 4.82
C GLY A 40 -13.14 -9.94 4.15
N SER A 41 -14.10 -9.94 3.23
CA SER A 41 -14.54 -8.75 2.48
C SER A 41 -13.42 -8.06 1.68
N GLY A 42 -12.49 -8.85 1.13
CA GLY A 42 -11.37 -8.34 0.34
C GLY A 42 -10.24 -7.73 1.17
N VAL A 43 -10.20 -7.97 2.49
CA VAL A 43 -9.14 -7.50 3.38
C VAL A 43 -8.21 -8.66 3.71
N PHE A 44 -6.94 -8.54 3.33
CA PHE A 44 -5.91 -9.54 3.58
C PHE A 44 -4.79 -8.96 4.45
N LYS A 45 -4.21 -9.81 5.28
CA LYS A 45 -3.00 -9.52 6.02
C LYS A 45 -1.88 -10.33 5.40
N GLN A 46 -0.79 -9.66 5.03
CA GLN A 46 0.34 -10.28 4.33
C GLN A 46 1.66 -9.79 4.90
N ARG A 47 2.68 -10.65 4.94
CA ARG A 47 4.05 -10.23 5.22
C ARG A 47 4.74 -9.75 3.94
N VAL A 48 5.46 -8.64 4.06
CA VAL A 48 6.37 -8.12 3.04
C VAL A 48 7.78 -8.20 3.59
N ALA A 49 8.69 -8.83 2.84
CA ALA A 49 10.10 -8.90 3.19
C ALA A 49 10.73 -7.51 3.03
N ARG A 50 11.66 -7.17 3.95
CA ARG A 50 12.49 -5.97 3.80
C ARG A 50 13.81 -6.36 3.13
N GLU A 51 14.41 -5.43 2.40
CA GLU A 51 15.72 -5.65 1.80
C GLU A 51 16.81 -5.84 2.88
N GLY A 52 17.74 -6.78 2.66
CA GLY A 52 18.89 -7.03 3.55
C GLY A 52 18.56 -7.57 4.96
N GLY A 53 17.29 -7.84 5.28
CA GLY A 53 16.89 -8.44 6.56
C GLY A 53 16.58 -9.92 6.42
N GLY A 54 17.28 -10.78 7.16
CA GLY A 54 16.94 -12.21 7.24
C GLY A 54 15.48 -12.48 7.68
N LYS A 55 15.05 -13.75 7.59
CA LYS A 55 13.67 -14.29 7.78
C LYS A 55 12.83 -13.74 8.96
N SER A 56 13.43 -13.02 9.92
CA SER A 56 12.81 -12.51 11.15
C SER A 56 12.42 -11.01 11.14
N GLY A 57 12.57 -10.31 10.00
CA GLY A 57 12.44 -8.84 9.92
C GLY A 57 11.32 -8.23 9.06
N GLY A 58 10.49 -9.03 8.39
CA GLY A 58 9.43 -8.52 7.50
C GLY A 58 8.32 -7.73 8.20
N TYR A 59 7.67 -6.83 7.46
CA TYR A 59 6.54 -6.03 7.95
C TYR A 59 5.22 -6.71 7.63
N ARG A 60 4.24 -6.59 8.52
CA ARG A 60 2.87 -7.05 8.24
C ARG A 60 2.09 -5.90 7.62
N THR A 61 1.42 -6.16 6.52
CA THR A 61 0.66 -5.16 5.78
C THR A 61 -0.79 -5.58 5.66
N ILE A 62 -1.66 -4.60 5.42
CA ILE A 62 -3.04 -4.81 4.98
C ILE A 62 -3.11 -4.55 3.49
N ILE A 63 -3.52 -5.57 2.75
CA ILE A 63 -3.75 -5.53 1.31
C ILE A 63 -5.26 -5.66 1.08
N LEU A 64 -5.83 -4.74 0.32
CA LEU A 64 -7.20 -4.81 -0.15
C LEU A 64 -7.17 -5.39 -1.56
N PHE A 65 -7.87 -6.50 -1.78
CA PHE A 65 -7.81 -7.23 -3.03
C PHE A 65 -9.15 -7.90 -3.37
N LYS A 66 -9.45 -7.96 -4.66
CA LYS A 66 -10.51 -8.79 -5.24
C LYS A 66 -9.97 -9.43 -6.52
N ALA A 67 -10.30 -10.71 -6.73
CA ALA A 67 -9.90 -11.44 -7.93
C ALA A 67 -10.27 -10.68 -9.21
N GLY A 68 -9.32 -10.60 -10.15
CA GLY A 68 -9.47 -9.86 -11.41
C GLY A 68 -9.36 -8.33 -11.28
N GLY A 69 -9.02 -7.80 -10.09
CA GLY A 69 -8.87 -6.37 -9.84
C GLY A 69 -7.44 -5.93 -9.53
N HIS A 70 -7.31 -4.73 -8.95
CA HIS A 70 -6.05 -4.19 -8.45
C HIS A 70 -5.81 -4.58 -6.98
N SER A 71 -4.55 -4.59 -6.59
CA SER A 71 -4.15 -4.75 -5.18
C SER A 71 -3.84 -3.40 -4.57
N PHE A 72 -4.44 -3.09 -3.41
CA PHE A 72 -4.22 -1.83 -2.70
C PHE A 72 -3.56 -2.05 -1.34
N PHE A 73 -2.36 -1.52 -1.14
CA PHE A 73 -1.73 -1.51 0.18
C PHE A 73 -2.25 -0.34 1.01
N ALA A 74 -3.02 -0.66 2.05
CA ALA A 74 -3.71 0.32 2.88
C ALA A 74 -2.95 0.66 4.17
N HIS A 75 -2.25 -0.31 4.76
CA HIS A 75 -1.60 -0.10 6.05
C HIS A 75 -0.40 -1.04 6.26
N GLY A 76 0.59 -0.59 7.02
CA GLY A 76 1.76 -1.37 7.42
C GLY A 76 1.97 -1.26 8.93
N PHE A 77 2.21 -2.39 9.59
CA PHE A 77 2.46 -2.47 11.03
C PHE A 77 3.95 -2.64 11.29
N ALA A 78 4.52 -1.83 12.19
CA ALA A 78 5.87 -2.11 12.69
C ALA A 78 5.88 -3.41 13.52
N LYS A 79 7.07 -3.99 13.69
CA LYS A 79 7.25 -5.20 14.50
C LYS A 79 6.71 -4.93 15.92
N ASN A 80 5.82 -5.81 16.39
CA ASN A 80 5.10 -5.76 17.68
C ASN A 80 3.93 -4.76 17.80
N GLU A 81 3.57 -4.01 16.76
CA GLU A 81 2.62 -2.90 16.92
C GLU A 81 1.13 -3.30 16.83
N LYS A 82 0.80 -4.45 16.22
CA LYS A 82 -0.58 -4.99 16.25
C LYS A 82 -0.61 -6.49 15.91
N ALA A 83 -0.57 -7.32 16.94
CA ALA A 83 -0.90 -8.73 16.81
C ALA A 83 -2.40 -8.92 16.51
N ASN A 84 -3.25 -8.08 17.11
CA ASN A 84 -4.71 -8.15 17.01
C ASN A 84 -5.28 -6.90 16.34
N ILE A 85 -5.97 -7.09 15.21
CA ILE A 85 -6.85 -6.08 14.62
C ILE A 85 -8.16 -6.17 15.39
N SER A 86 -8.56 -5.08 16.04
CA SER A 86 -9.84 -5.04 16.76
C SER A 86 -11.03 -5.14 15.80
N VAL A 87 -12.20 -5.51 16.32
CA VAL A 87 -13.45 -5.58 15.53
C VAL A 87 -13.76 -4.23 14.88
N LYS A 88 -13.51 -3.12 15.59
CA LYS A 88 -13.72 -1.76 15.08
C LYS A 88 -12.77 -1.44 13.92
N GLU A 89 -11.50 -1.78 14.05
CA GLU A 89 -10.51 -1.58 12.98
C GLU A 89 -10.83 -2.45 11.78
N LEU A 90 -11.18 -3.72 12.00
CA LEU A 90 -11.57 -4.61 10.91
C LEU A 90 -12.79 -4.07 10.17
N LYS A 91 -13.80 -3.54 10.87
CA LYS A 91 -14.97 -2.91 10.24
C LYS A 91 -14.56 -1.73 9.37
N ALA A 92 -13.66 -0.87 9.85
CA ALA A 92 -13.15 0.26 9.07
C ALA A 92 -12.36 -0.21 7.83
N LEU A 93 -11.53 -1.24 7.96
CA LEU A 93 -10.79 -1.83 6.84
C LEU A 93 -11.71 -2.44 5.78
N LYS A 94 -12.82 -3.08 6.19
CA LYS A 94 -13.82 -3.61 5.25
C LYS A 94 -14.57 -2.52 4.49
N GLN A 95 -14.88 -1.40 5.15
CA GLN A 95 -15.46 -0.23 4.47
C GLN A 95 -14.46 0.37 3.49
N LEU A 96 -13.18 0.45 3.87
CA LEU A 96 -12.11 0.90 2.99
C LEU A 96 -11.95 -0.02 1.77
N ALA A 97 -12.02 -1.34 1.97
CA ALA A 97 -12.00 -2.33 0.90
C ALA A 97 -13.13 -2.10 -0.09
N ALA A 98 -14.37 -1.94 0.40
CA ALA A 98 -15.53 -1.71 -0.45
C ALA A 98 -15.38 -0.43 -1.30
N LEU A 99 -14.79 0.63 -0.74
CA LEU A 99 -14.52 1.87 -1.47
C LEU A 99 -13.46 1.68 -2.56
N TYR A 100 -12.27 1.18 -2.20
CA TYR A 100 -11.13 1.09 -3.12
C TYR A 100 -11.36 0.04 -4.21
N LEU A 101 -11.94 -1.10 -3.87
CA LEU A 101 -12.26 -2.18 -4.82
C LEU A 101 -13.47 -1.83 -5.71
N GLY A 102 -14.18 -0.75 -5.39
CA GLY A 102 -15.26 -0.19 -6.20
C GLY A 102 -14.83 0.88 -7.20
N TYR A 103 -13.57 1.35 -7.14
CA TYR A 103 -13.08 2.37 -8.06
C TYR A 103 -13.04 1.88 -9.51
N SER A 104 -13.55 2.71 -10.40
CA SER A 104 -13.36 2.61 -11.84
C SER A 104 -11.93 2.99 -12.23
N ALA A 105 -11.51 2.61 -13.46
CA ALA A 105 -10.21 2.99 -13.99
C ALA A 105 -9.98 4.51 -14.00
N ASN A 106 -11.04 5.30 -14.26
CA ASN A 106 -10.97 6.76 -14.22
C ASN A 106 -10.73 7.29 -12.81
N GLU A 107 -11.40 6.73 -11.80
CA GLU A 107 -11.21 7.11 -10.39
C GLU A 107 -9.81 6.73 -9.90
N ILE A 108 -9.31 5.56 -10.30
CA ILE A 108 -7.92 5.16 -10.02
C ILE A 108 -6.95 6.16 -10.65
N GLY A 109 -7.12 6.47 -11.94
CA GLY A 109 -6.27 7.45 -12.63
C GLY A 109 -6.32 8.84 -11.99
N ALA A 110 -7.50 9.31 -11.59
CA ALA A 110 -7.66 10.57 -10.87
C ALA A 110 -6.97 10.54 -9.50
N ALA A 111 -7.09 9.44 -8.76
CA ALA A 111 -6.46 9.27 -7.46
C ALA A 111 -4.92 9.18 -7.56
N ILE A 112 -4.39 8.60 -8.64
CA ILE A 112 -2.95 8.60 -8.94
C ILE A 112 -2.49 10.01 -9.28
N ASN A 113 -3.17 10.70 -10.19
CA ASN A 113 -2.83 12.07 -10.57
C ASN A 113 -2.92 13.06 -9.39
N GLY A 114 -3.84 12.83 -8.47
CA GLY A 114 -3.97 13.60 -7.23
C GLY A 114 -2.99 13.19 -6.11
N GLY A 115 -2.15 12.17 -6.33
CA GLY A 115 -1.18 11.66 -5.35
C GLY A 115 -1.81 10.99 -4.12
N ALA A 116 -3.09 10.60 -4.20
CA ALA A 116 -3.78 9.82 -3.17
C ALA A 116 -3.41 8.33 -3.27
N LEU A 117 -3.24 7.85 -4.51
CA LEU A 117 -2.70 6.55 -4.86
C LEU A 117 -1.35 6.69 -5.55
N ILE A 118 -0.48 5.72 -5.35
CA ILE A 118 0.83 5.63 -5.99
C ILE A 118 0.95 4.23 -6.57
N GLU A 119 1.14 4.13 -7.87
CA GLU A 119 1.36 2.83 -8.52
C GLU A 119 2.82 2.41 -8.37
N VAL A 120 3.03 1.14 -8.05
CA VAL A 120 4.37 0.53 -8.07
C VAL A 120 4.70 0.22 -9.52
N MET A 121 5.56 1.04 -10.13
CA MET A 121 6.12 0.76 -11.45
C MET A 121 7.25 -0.26 -11.28
N ASP A 122 7.25 -1.30 -12.12
CA ASP A 122 8.20 -2.42 -12.10
C ASP A 122 9.55 -2.04 -12.74
N ASP A 123 10.06 -0.84 -12.48
CA ASP A 123 11.13 -0.27 -13.32
C ASP A 123 12.20 0.53 -12.56
N GLY A 124 12.63 0.09 -11.37
CA GLY A 124 13.97 0.41 -10.86
C GLY A 124 14.38 1.90 -10.81
N ARG A 125 13.43 2.83 -10.82
CA ARG A 125 13.70 4.28 -10.73
C ARG A 125 12.94 4.87 -9.56
N GLU A 126 13.70 5.15 -8.51
CA GLU A 126 13.27 6.02 -7.43
C GLU A 126 12.97 7.40 -8.02
N ASN A 127 11.68 7.72 -8.18
CA ASN A 127 11.30 9.08 -8.56
C ASN A 127 11.38 9.97 -7.31
N GLU A 128 12.61 10.35 -6.95
CA GLU A 128 12.90 11.45 -6.02
C GLU A 128 12.59 12.79 -6.68
N GLU A 129 11.36 13.05 -7.11
CA GLU A 129 11.02 14.42 -7.51
C GLU A 129 9.53 14.72 -7.34
N GLN A 130 9.19 15.22 -6.14
CA GLN A 130 8.16 16.24 -5.91
C GLN A 130 8.15 16.67 -4.43
N ALA A 131 9.23 17.30 -4.02
CA ALA A 131 9.29 18.16 -2.83
C ALA A 131 10.13 19.42 -3.14
N SER A 132 9.86 20.06 -4.26
CA SER A 132 10.45 21.36 -4.61
C SER A 132 9.56 22.04 -5.65
N ARG A 133 8.56 22.78 -5.17
CA ARG A 133 8.02 23.98 -5.83
C ARG A 133 6.95 24.61 -4.95
N GLN A 134 7.42 25.36 -3.97
CA GLN A 134 6.69 26.55 -3.55
C GLN A 134 7.74 27.67 -3.46
N PRO A 135 7.90 28.51 -4.50
CA PRO A 135 8.57 29.78 -4.29
C PRO A 135 7.70 30.61 -3.36
N ASP A 136 8.33 31.06 -2.28
CA ASP A 136 7.83 32.02 -1.30
C ASP A 136 7.11 33.18 -2.01
N PRO A 137 5.84 33.50 -1.69
CA PRO A 137 5.21 34.68 -2.24
C PRO A 137 5.95 35.91 -1.68
N GLY A 138 6.62 36.62 -2.59
CA GLY A 138 7.49 37.73 -2.26
C GLY A 138 6.90 38.68 -1.21
N VAL A 139 7.72 38.95 -0.19
CA VAL A 139 7.57 40.14 0.64
C VAL A 139 7.78 41.34 -0.28
N GLY A 140 6.69 41.97 -0.65
CA GLY A 140 6.69 43.26 -1.30
C GLY A 140 7.05 44.37 -0.31
N ILE A 141 7.82 45.31 -0.83
CA ILE A 141 8.12 46.69 -0.39
C ILE A 141 8.69 46.91 1.01
#